data_AF-A1ZPS2-F1
#
_entry.id   AF-A1ZPS2-F1
#
_cell.length_a   1.000
_cell.length_b   1.000
_cell.length_c   1.000
_cell.angle_alpha   90.00
_cell.angle_beta   90.00
_cell.angle_gamma   90.00
#
_symmetry.space_group_name_H-M   'P 1'
#
loop_
_entity.id
_entity.type
_entity.pdbx_description
1 polymer ?
#
loop_
_entity_poly.entity_id
_entity_poly.type
_entity_poly.pdbx_seq_one_letter_code
_entity_poly.pdbx_strand_id
1 'polypeptide(L)'
;MTKIDKTLLSFESLYEVFDKFTSQTIKASQISDDEEARDEYDYILGEFTQEMAKICAIQYSEKVLKSENPQKQYKEDLMNAAQDHNLSLLEVLLLSQLFSGDFFNPSPKEVLFMLTKLIEPYRYNKEQGEQYQLGYIFEQLMEWLNEEQGAFYLMETMLGFTKVTKEWYEGLLSSFLRIRELLPRDNKKSFDLIKKGYEIFPPSLALDFRDFIQTHYVKKGWQMKNTIG
;
A
#
# COMPACT_ATOMS: atom_id res chain seq x y z
N MET A 1 6.56 -18.48 21.39
CA MET A 1 7.90 -18.38 20.74
C MET A 1 7.93 -19.30 19.54
N THR A 2 7.62 -18.77 18.36
CA THR A 2 7.90 -19.42 17.08
C THR A 2 9.42 -19.34 16.88
N LYS A 3 10.10 -20.49 16.73
CA LYS A 3 11.51 -20.51 16.38
C LYS A 3 11.63 -19.93 14.97
N ILE A 4 12.23 -18.76 14.84
CA ILE A 4 12.73 -18.26 13.57
C ILE A 4 13.75 -19.30 13.10
N ASP A 5 13.51 -19.85 11.92
CA ASP A 5 14.43 -20.77 11.29
C ASP A 5 15.72 -19.99 10.96
N LYS A 6 16.78 -20.24 11.72
CA LYS A 6 18.08 -19.55 11.59
C LYS A 6 18.76 -19.77 10.24
N THR A 7 18.15 -20.60 9.39
CA THR A 7 18.57 -20.96 8.04
C THR A 7 18.36 -19.83 7.01
N LEU A 8 17.56 -18.80 7.33
CA LEU A 8 17.26 -17.69 6.41
C LEU A 8 18.34 -16.60 6.30
N LEU A 9 19.46 -16.71 7.04
CA LEU A 9 20.49 -15.66 7.09
C LEU A 9 21.92 -16.23 7.08
N SER A 10 22.23 -17.14 6.16
CA SER A 10 23.63 -17.34 5.75
C SER A 10 23.94 -16.48 4.52
N PHE A 11 25.22 -16.20 4.26
CA PHE A 11 25.66 -15.65 2.96
C PHE A 11 25.12 -16.47 1.77
N GLU A 12 24.82 -17.75 2.00
CA GLU A 12 24.24 -18.65 1.01
C GLU A 12 22.80 -18.21 0.64
N SER A 13 22.00 -17.71 1.58
CA SER A 13 20.65 -17.18 1.29
C SER A 13 20.66 -15.95 0.36
N LEU A 14 21.59 -15.01 0.56
CA LEU A 14 21.78 -13.88 -0.35
C LEU A 14 22.27 -14.34 -1.72
N TYR A 15 23.25 -15.26 -1.73
CA TYR A 15 23.80 -15.80 -2.97
C TYR A 15 22.73 -16.53 -3.78
N GLU A 16 21.86 -17.32 -3.15
CA GLU A 16 20.73 -18.00 -3.78
C GLU A 16 19.73 -17.02 -4.41
N VAL A 17 19.39 -15.92 -3.71
CA VAL A 17 18.51 -14.87 -4.26
C VAL A 17 19.14 -14.20 -5.48
N PHE A 18 20.44 -13.88 -5.43
CA PHE A 18 21.16 -13.29 -6.57
C PHE A 18 21.33 -14.26 -7.74
N ASP A 19 21.60 -15.54 -7.48
CA ASP A 19 21.76 -16.57 -8.51
C ASP A 19 20.42 -16.85 -9.21
N LYS A 20 19.33 -16.94 -8.44
CA LYS A 20 17.96 -17.05 -8.98
C LYS A 20 17.64 -15.85 -9.88
N PHE A 21 17.86 -14.63 -9.39
CA PHE A 21 17.64 -13.40 -10.16
C PHE A 21 18.44 -13.38 -11.46
N THR A 22 19.73 -13.69 -11.40
CA THR A 22 20.61 -13.73 -12.57
C THR A 22 20.14 -14.78 -13.58
N SER A 23 19.80 -15.97 -13.11
CA SER A 23 19.30 -17.08 -13.95
C SER A 23 17.98 -16.73 -14.65
N GLN A 24 17.03 -16.11 -13.94
CA GLN A 24 15.77 -15.64 -14.50
C GLN A 24 16.00 -14.51 -15.52
N THR A 25 16.86 -13.55 -15.21
CA THR A 25 17.22 -12.42 -16.10
C THR A 25 17.85 -12.91 -17.41
N ILE A 26 18.71 -13.93 -17.35
CA ILE A 26 19.29 -14.56 -18.54
C ILE A 26 18.20 -15.23 -19.39
N LYS A 27 17.24 -15.93 -18.78
CA LYS A 27 16.12 -16.54 -19.51
C LYS A 27 15.24 -15.48 -20.18
N ALA A 28 14.90 -14.41 -19.47
CA ALA A 28 14.13 -13.29 -20.02
C ALA A 28 14.84 -12.63 -21.21
N SER A 29 16.18 -12.54 -21.18
CA SER A 29 16.97 -11.97 -22.29
C SER A 29 16.90 -12.76 -23.60
N GLN A 30 16.38 -13.99 -23.55
CA GLN A 30 16.22 -14.87 -24.71
C GLN A 30 14.83 -14.76 -25.34
N ILE A 31 13.91 -14.00 -24.73
CA ILE A 31 12.59 -13.71 -25.28
C ILE A 31 12.76 -12.76 -26.48
N SER A 32 12.19 -13.14 -27.62
CA SER A 32 12.34 -12.40 -28.88
C SER A 32 11.37 -11.23 -29.04
N ASP A 33 10.29 -11.23 -28.27
CA ASP A 33 9.29 -10.17 -28.25
C ASP A 33 9.65 -9.14 -27.17
N ASP A 34 9.78 -7.87 -27.57
CA ASP A 34 10.27 -6.81 -26.69
C ASP A 34 9.29 -6.47 -25.55
N GLU A 35 7.97 -6.63 -25.78
CA GLU A 35 6.94 -6.35 -24.78
C GLU A 35 6.90 -7.49 -23.75
N GLU A 36 6.88 -8.74 -24.21
CA GLU A 36 6.94 -9.92 -23.35
C GLU A 36 8.24 -9.98 -22.54
N ALA A 37 9.38 -9.62 -23.15
CA ALA A 37 10.66 -9.56 -22.43
C ALA A 37 10.62 -8.51 -21.31
N ARG A 38 10.03 -7.33 -21.58
CA ARG A 38 9.92 -6.26 -20.59
C ARG A 38 9.03 -6.66 -19.43
N ASP A 39 7.87 -7.24 -19.69
CA ASP A 39 6.94 -7.70 -18.66
C ASP A 39 7.60 -8.76 -17.77
N GLU A 40 8.35 -9.69 -18.36
CA GLU A 40 9.12 -10.70 -17.61
C GLU A 40 10.22 -10.06 -16.77
N TYR A 41 10.94 -9.05 -17.28
CA TYR A 41 11.94 -8.32 -16.50
C TYR A 41 11.33 -7.58 -15.31
N ASP A 42 10.21 -6.89 -15.51
CA ASP A 42 9.52 -6.17 -14.44
C ASP A 42 9.02 -7.16 -13.37
N TYR A 43 8.54 -8.34 -13.76
CA TYR A 43 8.17 -9.43 -12.86
C TYR A 43 9.38 -9.92 -12.03
N ILE A 44 10.49 -10.25 -12.69
CA ILE A 44 11.71 -10.76 -12.03
C ILE A 44 12.28 -9.72 -11.06
N LEU A 45 12.32 -8.44 -11.46
CA LEU A 45 12.78 -7.35 -10.61
C LEU A 45 11.87 -7.18 -9.39
N GLY A 46 10.55 -7.33 -9.57
CA GLY A 46 9.57 -7.35 -8.49
C GLY A 46 9.85 -8.47 -7.47
N GLU A 47 10.02 -9.71 -7.93
CA GLU A 47 10.35 -10.86 -7.06
C GLU A 47 11.65 -10.61 -6.28
N PHE A 48 12.70 -10.16 -6.97
CA PHE A 48 14.00 -9.90 -6.35
C PHE A 48 13.91 -8.80 -5.29
N THR A 49 13.21 -7.71 -5.58
CA THR A 49 13.03 -6.60 -4.64
C THR A 49 12.32 -7.06 -3.37
N GLN A 50 11.28 -7.90 -3.50
CA GLN A 50 10.56 -8.45 -2.35
C GLN A 50 11.42 -9.40 -1.50
N GLU A 51 12.19 -10.29 -2.11
CA GLU A 51 13.08 -11.19 -1.38
C GLU A 51 14.18 -10.40 -0.64
N MET A 52 14.75 -9.38 -1.29
CA MET A 52 15.71 -8.48 -0.65
C MET A 52 15.09 -7.72 0.54
N ALA A 53 13.86 -7.22 0.41
CA ALA A 53 13.16 -6.55 1.50
C ALA A 53 12.96 -7.48 2.71
N LYS A 54 12.61 -8.75 2.49
CA LYS A 54 12.50 -9.75 3.57
C LYS A 54 13.83 -9.97 4.29
N ILE A 55 14.94 -10.11 3.55
CA ILE A 55 16.28 -10.26 4.16
C ILE A 55 16.64 -9.02 4.99
N CYS A 56 16.42 -7.84 4.44
CA CYS A 56 16.60 -6.57 5.16
C CYS A 56 15.73 -6.49 6.43
N ALA A 57 14.49 -6.98 6.38
CA ALA A 57 13.56 -6.97 7.51
C ALA A 57 14.05 -7.84 8.68
N ILE A 58 14.66 -9.00 8.38
CA ILE A 58 15.24 -9.88 9.41
C ILE A 58 16.45 -9.19 10.04
N GLN A 59 17.38 -8.67 9.23
CA GLN A 59 18.58 -7.97 9.74
C GLN A 59 18.23 -6.74 10.57
N TYR A 60 17.25 -5.96 10.10
CA TYR A 60 16.74 -4.81 10.82
C TYR A 60 16.17 -5.23 12.18
N SER A 61 15.36 -6.30 12.22
CA SER A 61 14.80 -6.83 13.46
C SER A 61 15.89 -7.20 14.47
N GLU A 62 16.93 -7.91 14.03
CA GLU A 62 18.06 -8.31 14.89
C GLU A 62 18.85 -7.11 15.42
N LYS A 63 19.01 -6.06 14.60
CA LYS A 63 19.69 -4.83 14.99
C LYS A 63 18.89 -4.08 16.05
N VAL A 64 17.59 -3.88 15.83
CA VAL A 64 16.72 -3.12 16.73
C VAL A 64 16.56 -3.82 18.07
N LEU A 65 16.46 -5.15 18.10
CA LEU A 65 16.36 -5.91 19.34
C LEU A 65 17.60 -5.80 20.25
N LYS A 66 18.74 -5.34 19.71
CA LYS A 66 19.97 -5.07 20.48
C LYS A 66 20.05 -3.64 21.01
N SER A 67 19.10 -2.77 20.68
CA SER A 67 19.05 -1.39 21.18
C SER A 67 18.60 -1.31 22.64
N GLU A 68 18.84 -0.17 23.28
CA GLU A 68 18.41 0.08 24.66
C GLU A 68 16.87 0.10 24.81
N ASN A 69 16.15 0.56 23.78
CA ASN A 69 14.69 0.57 23.76
C ASN A 69 14.15 0.18 22.38
N PRO A 70 14.06 -1.14 22.08
CA PRO A 70 13.68 -1.66 20.78
C PRO A 70 12.31 -1.20 20.29
N GLN A 71 11.31 -1.17 21.16
CA GLN A 71 9.95 -0.75 20.79
C GLN A 71 9.88 0.73 20.43
N LYS A 72 10.55 1.59 21.21
CA LYS A 72 10.61 3.02 20.93
C LYS A 72 11.32 3.29 19.61
N GLN A 73 12.49 2.68 19.41
CA GLN A 73 13.25 2.84 18.17
C GLN A 73 12.45 2.37 16.94
N TYR A 74 11.85 1.17 17.02
CA TYR A 74 11.04 0.64 15.93
C TYR A 74 9.89 1.59 15.53
N LYS A 75 9.21 2.13 16.53
CA LYS A 75 8.12 3.09 16.33
C LYS A 75 8.60 4.40 15.71
N GLU A 76 9.72 4.94 16.18
CA GLU A 76 10.32 6.15 15.62
C GLU A 76 10.73 5.94 14.16
N ASP A 77 11.35 4.81 13.84
CA ASP A 77 11.75 4.46 12.47
C ASP A 77 10.53 4.37 11.54
N LEU A 78 9.43 3.75 11.98
CA LEU A 78 8.18 3.64 11.20
C LEU A 78 7.57 5.02 10.91
N MET A 79 7.47 5.87 11.93
CA MET A 79 6.88 7.20 11.81
C MET A 79 7.75 8.12 10.93
N ASN A 80 9.08 8.04 11.08
CA ASN A 80 10.03 8.79 10.27
C ASN A 80 9.98 8.32 8.81
N ALA A 81 9.93 7.00 8.56
CA ALA A 81 9.84 6.47 7.20
C ALA A 81 8.56 6.92 6.49
N ALA A 82 7.42 6.98 7.20
CA ALA A 82 6.18 7.55 6.66
C ALA A 82 6.29 9.06 6.39
N GLN A 83 6.86 9.82 7.33
CA GLN A 83 7.03 11.27 7.19
C GLN A 83 7.97 11.65 6.04
N ASP A 84 9.08 10.92 5.88
CA ASP A 84 10.08 11.13 4.84
C ASP A 84 9.68 10.48 3.51
N HIS A 85 8.54 9.80 3.48
CA HIS A 85 8.03 9.09 2.31
C HIS A 85 9.04 8.05 1.77
N ASN A 86 9.71 7.35 2.67
CA ASN A 86 10.67 6.30 2.35
C ASN A 86 9.95 4.95 2.26
N LEU A 87 9.36 4.68 1.09
CA LEU A 87 8.54 3.48 0.85
C LEU A 87 9.34 2.19 1.01
N SER A 88 10.60 2.16 0.56
CA SER A 88 11.46 0.97 0.72
C SER A 88 11.75 0.66 2.18
N LEU A 89 12.03 1.67 3.00
CA LEU A 89 12.21 1.46 4.44
C LEU A 89 10.90 1.03 5.10
N LEU A 90 9.77 1.64 4.75
CA LEU A 90 8.47 1.22 5.24
C LEU A 90 8.17 -0.24 4.91
N GLU A 91 8.42 -0.67 3.68
CA GLU A 91 8.24 -2.07 3.28
C GLU A 91 9.08 -3.02 4.16
N VAL A 92 10.37 -2.70 4.37
CA VAL A 92 11.24 -3.46 5.28
C VAL A 92 10.69 -3.50 6.71
N LEU A 93 10.19 -2.36 7.21
CA LEU A 93 9.65 -2.27 8.56
C LEU A 93 8.36 -3.09 8.70
N LEU A 94 7.45 -3.03 7.72
CA LEU A 94 6.18 -3.74 7.70
C LEU A 94 6.36 -5.25 7.54
N LEU A 95 7.35 -5.69 6.75
CA LEU A 95 7.71 -7.09 6.60
C LEU A 95 8.47 -7.65 7.82
N SER A 96 8.94 -6.79 8.71
CA SER A 96 9.64 -7.24 9.91
C SER A 96 8.71 -8.01 10.84
N GLN A 97 9.24 -9.03 11.49
CA GLN A 97 8.53 -9.77 12.54
C GLN A 97 8.15 -8.90 13.75
N LEU A 98 8.68 -7.68 13.84
CA LEU A 98 8.35 -6.73 14.88
C LEU A 98 7.00 -6.05 14.59
N PHE A 99 6.59 -5.95 13.32
CA PHE A 99 5.33 -5.35 12.91
C PHE A 99 4.13 -6.25 13.22
N SER A 100 4.29 -7.56 13.10
CA SER A 100 3.24 -8.55 13.33
C SER A 100 3.41 -9.21 14.71
N GLY A 101 2.46 -8.98 15.63
CA GLY A 101 2.40 -9.64 16.94
C GLY A 101 2.29 -8.68 18.12
N ASP A 102 2.54 -9.17 19.34
CA ASP A 102 2.40 -8.39 20.59
C ASP A 102 3.49 -7.31 20.77
N PHE A 103 4.51 -7.27 19.90
CA PHE A 103 5.67 -6.38 20.06
C PHE A 103 5.34 -4.93 19.70
N PHE A 104 4.66 -4.72 18.57
CA PHE A 104 4.25 -3.42 18.08
C PHE A 104 2.75 -3.44 17.79
N ASN A 105 2.01 -2.53 18.41
CA ASN A 105 0.59 -2.34 18.15
C ASN A 105 0.37 -0.83 17.93
N PRO A 106 0.38 -0.35 16.67
CA PRO A 106 0.18 1.06 16.41
C PRO A 106 -1.26 1.44 16.80
N SER A 107 -1.41 2.55 17.50
CA SER A 107 -2.76 3.07 17.74
C SER A 107 -3.40 3.51 16.42
N PRO A 108 -4.74 3.47 16.29
CA PRO A 108 -5.43 3.93 15.09
C PRO A 108 -5.03 5.36 14.66
N LYS A 109 -4.70 6.23 15.62
CA LYS A 109 -4.21 7.60 15.36
C LYS A 109 -2.83 7.63 14.70
N GLU A 110 -1.95 6.72 15.08
CA GLU A 110 -0.61 6.60 14.49
C GLU A 110 -0.70 6.02 13.08
N VAL A 111 -1.57 5.03 12.88
CA VAL A 111 -1.88 4.50 11.54
C VAL A 111 -2.42 5.62 10.65
N LEU A 112 -3.41 6.36 11.12
CA LEU A 112 -3.97 7.49 10.38
C LEU A 112 -2.91 8.56 10.05
N PHE A 113 -2.01 8.86 10.98
CA PHE A 113 -0.89 9.77 10.74
C PHE A 113 -0.01 9.26 9.60
N MET A 114 0.41 7.99 9.64
CA MET A 114 1.27 7.41 8.60
C MET A 114 0.59 7.41 7.23
N LEU A 115 -0.65 6.93 7.16
CA LEU A 115 -1.45 6.94 5.93
C LEU A 115 -1.58 8.36 5.35
N THR A 116 -1.78 9.36 6.21
CA THR A 116 -1.85 10.77 5.80
C THR A 116 -0.53 11.25 5.22
N LYS A 117 0.60 10.96 5.89
CA LYS A 117 1.93 11.34 5.42
C LYS A 117 2.33 10.68 4.11
N LEU A 118 1.83 9.48 3.88
CA LEU A 118 2.01 8.78 2.61
C LEU A 118 1.28 9.46 1.45
N ILE A 119 0.06 9.97 1.62
CA ILE A 119 -0.66 10.60 0.50
C ILE A 119 -0.36 12.11 0.34
N GLU A 120 0.13 12.77 1.39
CA GLU A 120 0.37 14.22 1.42
C GLU A 120 1.22 14.75 0.23
N PRO A 121 2.32 14.09 -0.19
CA PRO A 121 3.14 14.59 -1.30
C PRO A 121 2.40 14.67 -2.65
N TYR A 122 1.38 13.84 -2.86
CA TYR A 122 0.60 13.81 -4.11
C TYR A 122 -0.37 15.00 -4.23
N ARG A 123 -0.60 15.73 -3.13
CA ARG A 123 -1.32 17.02 -3.16
C ARG A 123 -0.59 18.08 -4.00
N TYR A 124 0.74 17.98 -4.11
CA TYR A 124 1.60 19.01 -4.68
C TYR A 124 2.32 18.57 -5.96
N ASN A 125 1.81 17.55 -6.68
CA ASN A 125 2.40 16.99 -7.90
C ASN A 125 3.81 16.40 -7.72
N LYS A 126 4.06 15.62 -6.66
CA LYS A 126 5.30 14.82 -6.57
C LYS A 126 5.37 13.82 -7.74
N GLU A 127 6.60 13.46 -8.12
CA GLU A 127 6.87 12.43 -9.14
C GLU A 127 6.06 11.16 -8.89
N GLN A 128 5.56 10.62 -9.99
CA GLN A 128 4.63 9.50 -10.06
C GLN A 128 5.41 8.32 -10.64
N GLY A 129 5.40 7.17 -9.98
CA GLY A 129 6.18 5.98 -10.36
C GLY A 129 6.17 4.86 -9.32
N GLU A 130 5.86 5.18 -8.06
CA GLU A 130 5.83 4.21 -6.94
C GLU A 130 4.42 3.85 -6.48
N GLN A 131 3.39 4.09 -7.30
CA GLN A 131 1.98 4.01 -6.89
C GLN A 131 1.56 2.61 -6.45
N TYR A 132 2.10 1.57 -7.08
CA TYR A 132 1.81 0.18 -6.70
C TYR A 132 2.46 -0.21 -5.36
N GLN A 133 3.72 0.17 -5.13
CA GLN A 133 4.38 -0.05 -3.83
C GLN A 133 3.69 0.72 -2.73
N LEU A 134 3.35 1.99 -2.99
CA LEU A 134 2.54 2.80 -2.08
C LEU A 134 1.21 2.12 -1.79
N GLY A 135 0.49 1.65 -2.82
CA GLY A 135 -0.79 0.95 -2.68
C GLY A 135 -0.71 -0.26 -1.75
N TYR A 136 0.33 -1.08 -1.93
CA TYR A 136 0.61 -2.25 -1.09
C TYR A 136 0.89 -1.86 0.37
N ILE A 137 1.75 -0.87 0.61
CA ILE A 137 2.05 -0.34 1.95
C ILE A 137 0.79 0.23 2.60
N PHE A 138 0.03 1.01 1.84
CA PHE A 138 -1.19 1.65 2.31
C PHE A 138 -2.23 0.61 2.73
N GLU A 139 -2.41 -0.46 1.94
CA GLU A 139 -3.33 -1.56 2.25
C GLU A 139 -2.95 -2.28 3.54
N GLN A 140 -1.66 -2.57 3.76
CA GLN A 140 -1.17 -3.19 4.99
C GLN A 140 -1.41 -2.31 6.23
N LEU A 141 -1.20 -1.00 6.11
CA LEU A 141 -1.45 -0.07 7.20
C LEU A 141 -2.96 0.08 7.47
N MET A 142 -3.79 0.08 6.42
CA MET A 142 -5.25 0.17 6.51
C MET A 142 -5.88 -0.98 7.31
N GLU A 143 -5.21 -2.11 7.48
CA GLU A 143 -5.70 -3.21 8.32
C GLU A 143 -5.89 -2.82 9.79
N TRP A 144 -5.14 -1.81 10.22
CA TRP A 144 -5.11 -1.31 11.58
C TRP A 144 -5.96 -0.06 11.77
N LEU A 145 -6.56 0.46 10.70
CA LEU A 145 -7.51 1.58 10.77
C LEU A 145 -8.91 1.04 11.08
N ASN A 146 -9.41 1.30 12.29
CA ASN A 146 -10.77 0.92 12.70
C ASN A 146 -11.71 2.12 12.92
N GLU A 147 -11.26 3.36 12.63
CA GLU A 147 -12.01 4.57 12.91
C GLU A 147 -12.66 5.19 11.67
N GLU A 148 -13.97 5.44 11.76
CA GLU A 148 -14.81 6.08 10.74
C GLU A 148 -14.31 7.48 10.34
N GLN A 149 -13.87 8.29 11.32
CA GLN A 149 -13.41 9.66 11.08
C GLN A 149 -12.11 9.68 10.25
N GLY A 150 -11.21 8.71 10.49
CA GLY A 150 -10.00 8.55 9.70
C GLY A 150 -10.31 8.19 8.25
N ALA A 151 -11.28 7.29 8.03
CA ALA A 151 -11.72 6.90 6.70
C ALA A 151 -12.28 8.08 5.89
N PHE A 152 -13.10 8.94 6.50
CA PHE A 152 -13.60 10.15 5.86
C PHE A 152 -12.49 11.08 5.40
N TYR A 153 -11.55 11.37 6.30
CA TYR A 153 -10.43 12.27 6.01
C TYR A 153 -9.56 11.75 4.86
N LEU A 154 -9.20 10.47 4.90
CA LEU A 154 -8.38 9.85 3.85
C LEU A 154 -9.11 9.87 2.50
N MET A 155 -10.38 9.46 2.45
CA MET A 155 -11.17 9.46 1.21
C MET A 155 -11.28 10.87 0.63
N GLU A 156 -11.64 11.84 1.45
CA GLU A 156 -11.78 13.25 1.03
C GLU A 156 -10.47 13.83 0.50
N THR A 157 -9.35 13.49 1.15
CA THR A 157 -8.01 13.93 0.74
C THR A 157 -7.61 13.30 -0.59
N MET A 158 -7.69 11.97 -0.71
CA MET A 158 -7.26 11.24 -1.91
C MET A 158 -8.09 11.60 -3.14
N LEU A 159 -9.41 11.73 -3.00
CA LEU A 159 -10.29 12.18 -4.09
C LEU A 159 -10.15 13.70 -4.37
N GLY A 160 -9.50 14.44 -3.48
CA GLY A 160 -9.28 15.88 -3.59
C GLY A 160 -8.10 16.27 -4.49
N PHE A 161 -7.28 15.30 -4.90
CA PHE A 161 -6.11 15.57 -5.73
C PHE A 161 -6.53 15.94 -7.16
N THR A 162 -6.10 17.11 -7.61
CA THR A 162 -6.50 17.65 -8.92
C THR A 162 -5.71 17.09 -10.10
N LYS A 163 -4.61 16.38 -9.84
CA LYS A 163 -3.66 15.90 -10.86
C LYS A 163 -2.98 14.60 -10.41
N VAL A 164 -3.67 13.48 -10.60
CA VAL A 164 -3.11 12.14 -10.40
C VAL A 164 -3.30 11.32 -11.67
N THR A 165 -2.35 10.44 -12.01
CA THR A 165 -2.44 9.62 -13.22
C THR A 165 -3.40 8.44 -13.04
N LYS A 166 -3.62 7.69 -14.13
CA LYS A 166 -4.42 6.47 -14.11
C LYS A 166 -3.80 5.41 -13.17
N GLU A 167 -2.48 5.27 -13.20
CA GLU A 167 -1.70 4.33 -12.40
C GLU A 167 -1.82 4.62 -10.90
N TRP A 168 -2.04 5.88 -10.51
CA TRP A 168 -2.35 6.25 -9.12
C TRP A 168 -3.65 5.63 -8.64
N TYR A 169 -4.70 5.73 -9.45
CA TYR A 169 -6.00 5.16 -9.13
C TYR A 169 -5.96 3.64 -9.13
N GLU A 170 -5.20 3.02 -10.04
CA GLU A 170 -5.01 1.57 -10.09
C GLU A 170 -4.23 1.07 -8.88
N GLY A 171 -3.08 1.67 -8.57
CA GLY A 171 -2.23 1.28 -7.44
C GLY A 171 -2.95 1.37 -6.10
N LEU A 172 -3.83 2.36 -5.91
CA LEU A 172 -4.57 2.56 -4.67
C LEU A 172 -6.01 2.03 -4.69
N LEU A 173 -6.44 1.31 -5.73
CA LEU A 173 -7.83 0.87 -5.87
C LEU A 173 -8.31 0.05 -4.66
N SER A 174 -7.55 -0.95 -4.24
CA SER A 174 -7.87 -1.76 -3.05
C SER A 174 -8.02 -0.92 -1.79
N SER A 175 -7.17 0.11 -1.63
CA SER A 175 -7.23 1.04 -0.51
C SER A 175 -8.52 1.87 -0.55
N PHE A 176 -8.90 2.40 -1.72
CA PHE A 176 -10.16 3.13 -1.87
C PHE A 176 -11.39 2.25 -1.58
N LEU A 177 -11.39 1.00 -2.05
CA LEU A 177 -12.46 0.04 -1.78
C LEU A 177 -12.57 -0.28 -0.28
N ARG A 178 -11.44 -0.43 0.41
CA ARG A 178 -11.41 -0.68 1.85
C ARG A 178 -11.87 0.54 2.66
N ILE A 179 -11.42 1.75 2.32
CA ILE A 179 -11.87 3.00 2.95
C ILE A 179 -13.38 3.15 2.77
N ARG A 180 -13.91 2.87 1.58
CA ARG A 180 -15.36 2.92 1.29
C ARG A 180 -16.17 2.06 2.25
N GLU A 181 -15.71 0.85 2.58
CA GLU A 181 -16.42 -0.04 3.52
C GLU A 181 -16.48 0.49 4.95
N LEU A 182 -15.53 1.35 5.34
CA LEU A 182 -15.49 1.98 6.67
C LEU A 182 -16.39 3.22 6.77
N LEU A 183 -16.90 3.74 5.65
CA LEU A 183 -17.78 4.92 5.65
C LEU A 183 -19.22 4.56 6.05
N PRO A 184 -19.93 5.41 6.81
CA PRO A 184 -21.31 5.13 7.21
C PRO A 184 -22.26 5.16 6.03
N ARG A 185 -23.06 4.11 5.91
CA ARG A 185 -24.01 3.92 4.80
C ARG A 185 -25.28 4.76 4.89
N ASP A 186 -25.50 5.46 6.00
CA ASP A 186 -26.65 6.35 6.23
C ASP A 186 -26.23 7.82 6.30
N ASN A 187 -25.05 8.15 5.76
CA ASN A 187 -24.50 9.50 5.79
C ASN A 187 -24.34 10.07 4.37
N LYS A 188 -24.93 11.24 4.13
CA LYS A 188 -24.92 11.89 2.80
C LYS A 188 -23.49 12.20 2.33
N LYS A 189 -22.60 12.62 3.23
CA LYS A 189 -21.19 12.87 2.91
C LYS A 189 -20.51 11.59 2.40
N SER A 190 -20.83 10.42 2.96
CA SER A 190 -20.30 9.14 2.47
C SER A 190 -20.68 8.89 1.02
N PHE A 191 -21.96 9.08 0.69
CA PHE A 191 -22.41 8.90 -0.69
C PHE A 191 -21.79 9.90 -1.65
N ASP A 192 -21.70 11.18 -1.25
CA ASP A 192 -21.08 12.20 -2.10
C ASP A 192 -19.61 11.85 -2.40
N LEU A 193 -18.87 11.33 -1.42
CA LEU A 193 -17.49 10.84 -1.61
C LEU A 193 -17.42 9.61 -2.51
N ILE A 194 -18.27 8.60 -2.29
CA ILE A 194 -18.28 7.36 -3.07
C ILE A 194 -18.69 7.63 -4.52
N LYS A 195 -19.68 8.52 -4.72
CA LYS A 195 -20.09 9.00 -6.04
C LYS A 195 -18.96 9.74 -6.73
N LYS A 196 -18.24 10.62 -6.02
CA LYS A 196 -17.07 11.30 -6.58
C LYS A 196 -16.01 10.29 -7.02
N GLY A 197 -15.76 9.23 -6.24
CA GLY A 197 -14.94 8.10 -6.66
C GLY A 197 -15.39 7.56 -8.01
N TYR A 198 -16.65 7.11 -8.10
CA TYR A 198 -17.24 6.60 -9.36
C TYR A 198 -17.03 7.55 -10.56
N GLU A 199 -17.13 8.86 -10.37
CA GLU A 199 -17.01 9.87 -11.44
C GLU A 199 -15.55 10.08 -11.91
N ILE A 200 -14.55 9.82 -11.06
CA ILE A 200 -13.14 10.09 -11.39
C ILE A 200 -12.38 8.82 -11.81
N PHE A 201 -12.81 7.63 -11.39
CA PHE A 201 -12.16 6.39 -11.79
C PHE A 201 -12.40 6.10 -13.28
N PRO A 202 -11.42 5.50 -13.99
CA PRO A 202 -11.64 4.95 -15.32
C PRO A 202 -12.87 3.99 -15.32
N PRO A 203 -13.67 3.94 -16.41
CA PRO A 203 -14.88 3.14 -16.45
C PRO A 203 -14.70 1.66 -16.07
N SER A 204 -13.54 1.07 -16.36
CA SER A 204 -13.18 -0.30 -15.99
C SER A 204 -13.03 -0.51 -14.48
N LEU A 205 -12.60 0.51 -13.73
CA LEU A 205 -12.37 0.46 -12.27
C LEU A 205 -13.58 1.01 -11.49
N ALA A 206 -14.40 1.84 -12.12
CA ALA A 206 -15.57 2.47 -11.51
C ALA A 206 -16.73 1.49 -11.24
N LEU A 207 -16.68 0.26 -11.79
CA LEU A 207 -17.74 -0.75 -11.65
C LEU A 207 -18.00 -1.11 -10.18
N ASP A 208 -16.96 -1.30 -9.38
CA ASP A 208 -17.12 -1.64 -7.96
C ASP A 208 -17.81 -0.53 -7.17
N PHE A 209 -17.52 0.74 -7.49
CA PHE A 209 -18.17 1.89 -6.87
C PHE A 209 -19.64 1.97 -7.27
N ARG A 210 -19.94 1.75 -8.55
CA ARG A 210 -21.31 1.73 -9.07
C ARG A 210 -22.15 0.67 -8.38
N ASP A 211 -21.64 -0.56 -8.29
CA ASP A 211 -22.37 -1.70 -7.74
C ASP A 211 -22.58 -1.53 -6.23
N PHE A 212 -21.60 -0.94 -5.53
CA PHE A 212 -21.76 -0.54 -4.13
C PHE A 212 -22.85 0.52 -3.94
N ILE A 213 -22.88 1.56 -4.80
CA ILE A 213 -23.91 2.59 -4.77
C ILE A 213 -25.32 2.00 -4.97
N GLN A 214 -25.46 1.14 -5.97
CA GLN A 214 -26.72 0.46 -6.28
C GLN A 214 -27.21 -0.41 -5.12
N THR A 215 -26.29 -1.14 -4.49
CA THR A 215 -26.61 -2.08 -3.41
C THR A 215 -27.00 -1.36 -2.12
N HIS A 216 -26.28 -0.29 -1.75
CA HIS A 216 -26.36 0.30 -0.42
C HIS A 216 -27.10 1.64 -0.32
N TYR A 217 -27.19 2.41 -1.41
CA TYR A 217 -27.74 3.78 -1.37
C TYR A 217 -29.00 3.98 -2.23
N VAL A 218 -29.13 3.30 -3.37
CA VAL A 218 -30.32 3.44 -4.24
C VAL A 218 -31.59 2.96 -3.54
N LYS A 219 -31.52 1.86 -2.77
CA LYS A 219 -32.64 1.38 -1.93
C LYS A 219 -33.10 2.40 -0.89
N LYS A 220 -32.26 3.38 -0.53
CA LYS A 220 -32.54 4.47 0.41
C LYS A 220 -33.02 5.76 -0.27
N GLY A 221 -33.28 5.71 -1.58
CA GLY A 221 -33.79 6.84 -2.36
C GLY A 221 -32.72 7.81 -2.85
N TRP A 222 -31.43 7.52 -2.67
CA TRP A 222 -30.35 8.35 -3.22
C TRP A 222 -30.12 7.99 -4.70
N GLN A 223 -30.03 9.01 -5.56
CA GLN A 223 -29.96 8.82 -7.00
C GLN A 223 -28.62 9.32 -7.55
N MET A 224 -27.99 8.49 -8.39
CA MET A 224 -26.94 8.96 -9.30
C MET A 224 -27.62 9.76 -10.41
N LYS A 225 -27.78 11.07 -10.26
CA LYS A 225 -28.17 11.90 -11.41
C LYS A 225 -27.01 11.91 -12.40
N ASN A 226 -27.31 11.51 -13.64
CA ASN A 226 -26.34 11.32 -14.72
C ASN A 226 -25.56 12.61 -15.02
N THR A 227 -24.23 12.52 -14.91
CA THR A 227 -23.28 13.41 -15.59
C THR A 227 -22.49 12.57 -16.59
N ILE A 228 -23.20 12.06 -17.61
CA ILE A 228 -22.61 11.71 -18.90
C ILE A 228 -23.63 12.16 -19.95
N GLY A 229 -23.36 13.33 -20.52
CA GLY A 229 -23.64 13.62 -21.93
C GLY A 229 -22.34 13.43 -22.70
#